data_AF-A0A453KNY4-F1
#
_entry.id   AF-A0A453KNY4-F1
#
_cell.length_a   1.000
_cell.length_b   1.000
_cell.length_c   1.000
_cell.angle_alpha   90.00
_cell.angle_beta   90.00
_cell.angle_gamma   90.00
#
_symmetry.space_group_name_H-M   'P 1'
#
loop_
_entity.id
_entity.type
_entity.pdbx_description
1 polymer ?
#
loop_
_entity_poly.entity_id
_entity_poly.type
_entity_poly.pdbx_seq_one_letter_code
_entity_poly.pdbx_strand_id
1 'polypeptide(L)'
;ISPPLSKNRTAIISISIVVPMLVVAILVVACLIWRGRRKPKISTHDPPREPELQSAPESRKSNGDQLQNTENRRFTYKELEKFTDKFQRCIGKGGFGLVYYGRLEDNAEVAVKMRSESSSHGLDEFLAEVL
;
A
#
# COMPACT_ATOMS: atom_id res chain seq x y z
N ILE A 1 60.54 28.44 -10.80
CA ILE A 1 59.76 29.13 -9.74
C ILE A 1 58.34 28.58 -9.80
N SER A 2 58.01 27.68 -8.89
CA SER A 2 56.65 27.13 -8.77
C SER A 2 55.79 28.15 -8.03
N PRO A 3 54.57 28.48 -8.49
CA PRO A 3 53.75 29.46 -7.80
C PRO A 3 53.30 28.92 -6.43
N PRO A 4 53.24 29.76 -5.38
CA PRO A 4 52.77 29.33 -4.08
C PRO A 4 51.26 29.09 -4.15
N LEU A 5 50.84 27.86 -3.84
CA LEU A 5 49.43 27.49 -3.82
C LEU A 5 48.73 28.18 -2.63
N SER A 6 47.78 29.06 -2.93
CA SER A 6 47.00 29.80 -1.93
C SER A 6 46.14 28.82 -1.11
N LYS A 7 46.57 28.54 0.12
CA LYS A 7 46.01 27.56 1.06
C LYS A 7 44.48 27.67 1.28
N ASN A 8 43.90 28.85 1.09
CA ASN A 8 42.47 29.13 1.27
C ASN A 8 41.58 28.61 0.14
N ARG A 9 42.06 28.55 -1.12
CA ARG A 9 41.23 28.07 -2.25
C ARG A 9 41.00 26.56 -2.17
N THR A 10 42.03 25.80 -1.83
CA THR A 10 41.93 24.35 -1.62
C THR A 10 41.03 24.01 -0.44
N ALA A 11 41.05 24.79 0.63
CA ALA A 11 40.16 24.60 1.78
C ALA A 11 38.68 24.89 1.44
N ILE A 12 38.41 25.91 0.63
CA ILE A 12 37.04 26.21 0.19
C ILE A 12 36.49 25.10 -0.71
N ILE A 13 37.31 24.58 -1.63
CA ILE A 13 36.92 23.49 -2.54
C ILE A 13 36.67 22.19 -1.76
N SER A 14 37.49 21.87 -0.76
CA SER A 14 37.30 20.65 0.05
C SER A 14 36.02 20.70 0.87
N ILE A 15 35.70 21.85 1.50
CA ILE A 15 34.47 22.03 2.27
C ILE A 15 33.23 21.89 1.35
N SER A 16 33.30 22.45 0.14
CA SER A 16 32.19 22.39 -0.83
C SER A 16 31.79 20.97 -1.24
N ILE A 17 32.70 20.00 -1.15
CA ILE A 17 32.44 18.60 -1.53
C ILE A 17 32.07 17.76 -0.31
N VAL A 18 32.74 18.00 0.83
CA VAL A 18 32.52 17.23 2.06
C VAL A 18 31.14 17.49 2.66
N VAL A 19 30.66 18.73 2.62
CA VAL A 19 29.35 19.09 3.17
C VAL A 19 28.18 18.38 2.45
N PRO A 20 28.04 18.43 1.11
CA PRO A 20 26.95 17.72 0.42
C PRO A 20 27.09 16.20 0.54
N MET A 21 28.31 15.65 0.51
CA MET A 21 28.55 14.22 0.77
C MET A 21 28.00 13.78 2.13
N LEU A 22 28.28 14.56 3.18
CA LEU A 22 27.79 14.26 4.52
C LEU A 22 26.26 14.34 4.60
N VAL A 23 25.65 15.35 3.97
CA VAL A 23 24.19 15.50 3.92
C VAL A 23 23.53 14.31 3.19
N VAL A 24 24.06 13.91 2.04
CA VAL A 24 23.56 12.75 1.28
C VAL A 24 23.71 11.47 2.08
N ALA A 25 24.84 11.25 2.75
CA ALA A 25 25.04 10.08 3.61
C ALA A 25 24.01 10.01 4.74
N ILE A 26 23.75 11.13 5.42
CA ILE A 26 22.73 11.21 6.49
C ILE A 26 21.33 10.89 5.93
N LEU A 27 20.97 11.44 4.76
CA LEU A 27 19.68 11.17 4.12
C LEU A 27 19.52 9.70 3.75
N VAL A 28 20.56 9.06 3.21
CA VAL A 28 20.54 7.62 2.89
C VAL A 28 20.34 6.78 4.15
N VAL A 29 21.09 7.07 5.22
CA VAL A 29 20.96 6.34 6.50
C VAL A 29 19.55 6.51 7.08
N ALA A 30 19.01 7.74 7.08
CA ALA A 30 17.64 8.00 7.52
C ALA A 30 16.61 7.23 6.68
N CYS A 31 16.76 7.22 5.35
CA CYS A 31 15.92 6.44 4.44
C CYS A 31 16.00 4.93 4.71
N LEU A 32 17.19 4.39 4.97
CA LEU A 32 17.38 2.98 5.30
C LEU A 32 16.73 2.62 6.64
N ILE A 33 16.89 3.46 7.66
CA ILE A 33 16.22 3.28 8.97
C ILE A 33 14.70 3.35 8.80
N TRP A 34 14.17 4.33 8.07
CA TRP A 34 12.73 4.44 7.81
C TRP A 34 12.18 3.29 6.96
N ARG A 35 12.97 2.69 6.07
CA ARG A 35 12.59 1.47 5.37
C ARG A 35 12.62 0.25 6.31
N GLY A 36 13.66 0.10 7.12
CA GLY A 36 13.84 -1.03 8.04
C GLY A 36 12.84 -1.05 9.21
N ARG A 37 12.32 0.11 9.62
CA ARG A 37 11.28 0.23 10.65
C ARG A 37 9.86 -0.03 10.13
N ARG A 38 9.66 -0.16 8.81
CA ARG A 38 8.39 -0.64 8.22
C ARG A 38 8.34 -2.16 8.30
N LYS A 39 8.36 -2.71 9.50
CA LYS A 39 7.95 -4.10 9.73
C LYS A 39 6.43 -4.12 9.83
N PRO A 40 5.70 -4.88 8.98
CA PRO A 40 4.28 -5.12 9.21
C PRO A 40 4.16 -5.98 10.47
N LYS A 41 3.50 -5.45 11.51
CA LYS A 41 3.03 -6.29 12.61
C LYS A 41 1.84 -7.10 12.08
N ILE A 42 2.11 -8.27 11.52
CA ILE A 42 1.09 -9.31 11.37
C ILE A 42 1.10 -10.06 12.71
N SER A 43 0.13 -9.73 13.56
CA SER A 43 0.00 -10.38 14.87
C SER A 43 -0.76 -11.68 14.65
N THR A 44 -0.01 -12.78 14.60
CA THR A 44 -0.51 -14.14 14.69
C THR A 44 -1.18 -14.36 16.06
N HIS A 45 -2.47 -14.68 16.08
CA HIS A 45 -3.09 -15.41 17.19
C HIS A 45 -4.25 -16.27 16.67
N ASP A 46 -4.30 -17.52 17.14
CA ASP A 46 -5.04 -18.70 16.67
C ASP A 46 -6.60 -18.65 16.73
N PRO A 47 -7.31 -19.59 16.04
CA PRO A 47 -8.76 -19.54 15.73
C PRO A 47 -9.63 -20.06 16.90
N PRO A 48 -10.94 -19.74 16.96
CA PRO A 48 -11.94 -20.78 16.65
C PRO A 48 -13.37 -20.32 16.23
N ARG A 49 -14.05 -21.25 15.54
CA ARG A 49 -15.51 -21.47 15.39
C ARG A 49 -16.25 -20.79 14.22
N GLU A 50 -16.56 -21.64 13.24
CA GLU A 50 -17.68 -21.49 12.31
C GLU A 50 -19.03 -21.47 13.06
N PRO A 51 -20.05 -20.84 12.48
CA PRO A 51 -21.18 -21.63 12.03
C PRO A 51 -21.42 -21.52 10.52
N GLU A 52 -21.65 -22.68 9.92
CA GLU A 52 -22.35 -22.88 8.65
C GLU A 52 -23.58 -21.99 8.51
N LEU A 53 -23.82 -21.44 7.30
CA LEU A 53 -25.15 -21.50 6.69
C LEU A 53 -25.07 -21.25 5.17
N GLN A 54 -25.15 -22.37 4.45
CA GLN A 54 -25.88 -22.62 3.20
C GLN A 54 -26.37 -21.41 2.38
N SER A 55 -25.93 -21.34 1.11
CA SER A 55 -26.81 -21.53 -0.08
C SER A 55 -26.11 -21.04 -1.35
N ALA A 56 -25.78 -21.96 -2.24
CA ALA A 56 -25.70 -21.75 -3.69
C ALA A 56 -26.81 -22.62 -4.32
N PRO A 57 -27.12 -22.53 -5.63
CA PRO A 57 -26.59 -21.66 -6.67
C PRO A 57 -27.71 -20.89 -7.42
N GLU A 58 -27.40 -19.91 -8.27
CA GLU A 58 -28.09 -19.78 -9.57
C GLU A 58 -27.18 -19.07 -10.59
N SER A 59 -26.83 -19.83 -11.61
CA SER A 59 -26.19 -19.40 -12.84
C SER A 59 -27.24 -18.70 -13.71
N ARG A 60 -27.01 -17.43 -14.06
CA ARG A 60 -27.68 -16.82 -15.21
C ARG A 60 -26.67 -16.17 -16.14
N LYS A 61 -26.37 -16.92 -17.20
CA LYS A 61 -25.66 -16.46 -18.39
C LYS A 61 -26.60 -15.51 -19.15
N SER A 62 -26.19 -14.26 -19.35
CA SER A 62 -26.79 -13.38 -20.35
C SER A 62 -25.68 -12.63 -21.09
N ASN A 63 -25.57 -12.94 -22.38
CA ASN A 63 -24.77 -12.19 -23.33
C ASN A 63 -25.49 -10.86 -23.63
N GLY A 64 -24.76 -9.76 -23.73
CA GLY A 64 -25.27 -8.52 -24.33
C GLY A 64 -24.76 -7.26 -23.65
N ASP A 65 -23.94 -6.53 -24.39
CA ASP A 65 -23.65 -5.10 -24.26
C ASP A 65 -22.58 -4.66 -23.25
N GLN A 66 -21.39 -4.45 -23.83
CA GLN A 66 -20.24 -3.76 -23.29
C GLN A 66 -20.54 -2.26 -23.13
N LEU A 67 -21.37 -1.92 -22.15
CA LEU A 67 -21.43 -0.60 -21.54
C LEU A 67 -21.26 -0.84 -20.04
N GLN A 68 -20.09 -0.47 -19.52
CA GLN A 68 -19.71 -0.69 -18.12
C GLN A 68 -20.67 0.08 -17.21
N ASN A 69 -21.75 -0.58 -16.85
CA ASN A 69 -22.54 -0.24 -15.69
C ASN A 69 -21.63 -0.56 -14.49
N THR A 70 -21.01 0.48 -13.92
CA THR A 70 -20.36 0.42 -12.62
C THR A 70 -21.46 0.18 -11.58
N GLU A 71 -22.07 -1.00 -11.61
CA GLU A 71 -22.97 -1.41 -10.55
C GLU A 71 -22.12 -1.57 -9.30
N ASN A 72 -22.55 -0.94 -8.21
CA ASN A 72 -21.96 -1.11 -6.89
C ASN A 72 -22.17 -2.56 -6.43
N ARG A 73 -21.34 -3.47 -6.96
CA ARG A 73 -21.37 -4.89 -6.65
C ARG A 73 -20.87 -5.08 -5.23
N ARG A 74 -21.68 -5.73 -4.41
CA ARG A 74 -21.30 -6.11 -3.05
C ARG A 74 -20.44 -7.37 -3.11
N PHE A 75 -19.32 -7.33 -2.40
CA PHE A 75 -18.44 -8.47 -2.22
C PHE A 75 -18.40 -8.84 -0.73
N THR A 76 -18.45 -10.12 -0.45
CA THR A 76 -18.20 -10.65 0.89
C THR A 76 -16.71 -10.56 1.22
N TYR A 77 -16.38 -10.56 2.52
CA TYR A 77 -14.99 -10.59 2.95
C TYR A 77 -14.22 -11.80 2.40
N LYS A 78 -14.86 -12.99 2.34
CA LYS A 78 -14.27 -14.21 1.78
C LYS A 78 -13.92 -14.06 0.29
N GLU A 79 -14.76 -13.38 -0.48
CA GLU A 79 -14.44 -13.06 -1.88
C GLU A 79 -13.24 -12.12 -1.98
N LEU A 80 -13.20 -11.05 -1.17
CA LEU A 80 -12.07 -10.13 -1.15
C LEU A 80 -10.76 -10.83 -0.73
N GLU A 81 -10.83 -11.73 0.25
CA GLU A 81 -9.71 -12.57 0.66
C GLU A 81 -9.22 -13.46 -0.48
N LYS A 82 -10.13 -14.09 -1.22
CA LYS A 82 -9.81 -14.91 -2.41
C LYS A 82 -9.17 -14.06 -3.52
N PHE A 83 -9.75 -12.91 -3.85
CA PHE A 83 -9.28 -12.04 -4.93
C PHE A 83 -7.91 -11.44 -4.64
N THR A 84 -7.56 -11.24 -3.37
CA THR A 84 -6.31 -10.60 -2.95
C THR A 84 -5.23 -11.59 -2.48
N ASP A 85 -5.46 -12.90 -2.66
CA ASP A 85 -4.62 -13.98 -2.12
C ASP A 85 -4.31 -13.75 -0.62
N LYS A 86 -5.37 -13.61 0.18
CA LYS A 86 -5.30 -13.30 1.62
C LYS A 86 -4.59 -11.99 1.91
N PHE A 87 -4.88 -10.96 1.12
CA PHE A 87 -4.28 -9.62 1.25
C PHE A 87 -2.73 -9.65 1.21
N GLN A 88 -2.14 -10.52 0.38
CA GLN A 88 -0.69 -10.72 0.35
C GLN A 88 0.05 -9.52 -0.25
N ARG A 89 -0.50 -8.92 -1.31
CA ARG A 89 0.20 -7.88 -2.09
C ARG A 89 -0.34 -6.47 -1.80
N CYS A 90 0.27 -5.79 -0.84
CA CYS A 90 0.02 -4.37 -0.59
C CYS A 90 0.61 -3.50 -1.71
N ILE A 91 -0.24 -2.66 -2.32
CA ILE A 91 0.12 -1.72 -3.40
C ILE A 91 0.03 -0.26 -2.96
N GLY A 92 -0.52 0.03 -1.78
CA GLY A 92 -0.61 1.39 -1.28
C GLY A 92 -0.91 1.46 0.23
N LYS A 93 -0.54 2.59 0.83
CA LYS A 93 -0.87 2.92 2.23
C LYS A 93 -1.21 4.40 2.34
N GLY A 94 -2.34 4.72 2.94
CA GLY A 94 -2.81 6.09 3.18
C GLY A 94 -3.51 6.25 4.53
N GLY A 95 -4.11 7.42 4.76
CA GLY A 95 -4.83 7.73 6.01
C GLY A 95 -6.00 6.79 6.31
N PHE A 96 -6.61 6.23 5.27
CA PHE A 96 -7.75 5.31 5.37
C PHE A 96 -7.35 3.84 5.60
N GLY A 97 -6.07 3.50 5.39
CA GLY A 97 -5.56 2.14 5.59
C GLY A 97 -4.70 1.62 4.44
N LEU A 98 -4.74 0.31 4.23
CA LEU A 98 -3.92 -0.42 3.27
C LEU A 98 -4.71 -0.68 1.99
N VAL A 99 -4.05 -0.59 0.84
CA VAL A 99 -4.63 -0.93 -0.46
C VAL A 99 -3.91 -2.16 -0.98
N TYR A 100 -4.67 -3.20 -1.32
CA TYR A 100 -4.16 -4.47 -1.81
C TYR A 100 -4.49 -4.66 -3.28
N TYR A 101 -3.59 -5.31 -4.00
CA TYR A 101 -3.88 -5.79 -5.34
C TYR A 101 -4.80 -7.01 -5.26
N GLY A 102 -5.82 -7.04 -6.12
CA GLY A 102 -6.66 -8.21 -6.29
C GLY A 102 -6.98 -8.48 -7.76
N ARG A 103 -7.48 -9.69 -8.03
CA ARG A 103 -7.99 -10.10 -9.33
C ARG A 103 -9.32 -10.82 -9.17
N LEU A 104 -10.35 -10.34 -9.87
CA LEU A 104 -11.68 -10.95 -9.89
C LEU A 104 -11.68 -12.23 -10.74
N GLU A 105 -12.78 -12.98 -10.69
CA GLU A 105 -12.94 -14.25 -11.42
C GLU A 105 -12.91 -14.10 -12.94
N ASP A 106 -13.24 -12.90 -13.45
CA ASP A 106 -13.16 -12.51 -14.85
C ASP A 106 -11.77 -12.00 -15.27
N ASN A 107 -10.76 -12.17 -14.40
CA ASN A 107 -9.41 -11.62 -14.52
C ASN A 107 -9.30 -10.09 -14.47
N ALA A 108 -10.35 -9.36 -14.11
CA ALA A 108 -10.25 -7.92 -13.90
C ALA A 108 -9.33 -7.61 -12.71
N GLU A 109 -8.34 -6.74 -12.94
CA GLU A 109 -7.42 -6.28 -11.89
C GLU A 109 -8.06 -5.16 -11.08
N VAL A 110 -7.99 -5.26 -9.75
CA VAL A 110 -8.65 -4.32 -8.83
C VAL A 110 -7.74 -3.92 -7.68
N ALA A 111 -8.07 -2.79 -7.06
CA ALA A 111 -7.46 -2.31 -5.83
C ALA A 111 -8.47 -2.43 -4.67
N VAL A 112 -8.14 -3.23 -3.66
CA VAL A 112 -8.99 -3.43 -2.47
C VAL A 112 -8.47 -2.57 -1.33
N LYS A 113 -9.19 -1.48 -1.02
CA LYS A 113 -8.88 -0.56 0.09
C LYS A 113 -9.49 -1.12 1.39
N MET A 114 -8.62 -1.46 2.34
CA MET A 114 -8.99 -1.95 3.67
C MET A 114 -8.96 -0.80 4.67
N ARG A 115 -10.07 -0.60 5.38
CA ARG A 115 -10.15 0.37 6.47
C ARG A 115 -9.22 -0.04 7.63
N SER A 116 -8.49 0.90 8.20
CA SER A 116 -7.71 0.69 9.44
C SER A 116 -8.59 0.80 10.69
N GLU A 117 -8.45 -0.13 11.65
CA GLU A 117 -9.17 -0.07 12.94
C GLU A 117 -8.85 1.21 13.74
N SER A 118 -7.68 1.81 13.53
CA SER A 118 -7.25 3.03 14.20
C SER A 118 -7.94 4.31 13.70
N SER A 119 -8.69 4.26 12.59
CA SER A 119 -9.36 5.44 12.04
C SER A 119 -10.74 5.60 12.69
N SER A 120 -10.80 6.26 13.85
CA SER A 120 -12.05 6.61 14.52
C SER A 120 -12.90 7.62 13.74
N HIS A 121 -12.30 8.37 12.80
CA HIS A 121 -12.96 9.44 12.04
C HIS A 121 -13.17 9.11 10.55
N GLY A 122 -12.79 7.91 10.08
CA GLY A 122 -12.78 7.57 8.64
C GLY A 122 -13.81 6.52 8.21
N LEU A 123 -14.68 6.02 9.10
CA LEU A 123 -15.74 5.08 8.70
C LEU A 123 -16.74 5.76 7.76
N ASP A 124 -17.24 6.93 8.16
CA ASP A 124 -18.28 7.64 7.42
C ASP A 124 -17.77 8.09 6.05
N GLU A 125 -16.52 8.59 5.97
CA GLU A 125 -15.88 8.93 4.69
C GLU A 125 -15.65 7.68 3.81
N PHE A 126 -15.29 6.54 4.41
CA PHE A 126 -15.12 5.28 3.66
C PHE A 126 -16.45 4.72 3.14
N LEU A 127 -17.54 4.88 3.89
CA LEU A 127 -18.88 4.47 3.46
C LEU A 127 -19.51 5.47 2.49
N ALA A 128 -19.16 6.75 2.58
CA ALA A 128 -19.63 7.79 1.66
C ALA A 128 -19.16 7.58 0.21
N GLU A 129 -18.03 6.89 -0.01
CA GLU A 129 -17.56 6.52 -1.36
C GLU A 129 -18.42 5.42 -2.02
N VAL A 130 -19.29 4.73 -1.26
CA VAL A 130 -20.06 3.54 -1.72
C VAL A 130 -21.56 3.85 -1.87
N LEU A 131 -22.02 5.02 -1.43
CA LEU A 131 -23.39 5.54 -1.57
C LEU A 131 -23.55 6.34 -2.87
#